data_AF-A0A975MDW4-F1
#
_entry.id   AF-A0A975MDW4-F1
#
_cell.length_a   1.000
_cell.length_b   1.000
_cell.length_c   1.000
_cell.angle_alpha   90.00
_cell.angle_beta   90.00
_cell.angle_gamma   90.00
#
_symmetry.space_group_name_H-M   'P 1'
#
loop_
_entity.id
_entity.type
_entity.pdbx_description
1 polymer ?
#
loop_
_entity_poly.entity_id
_entity_poly.type
_entity_poly.pdbx_seq_one_letter_code
_entity_poly.pdbx_strand_id
1 'polypeptide(L)'
;MSEQAAGPQRRSPLDNLTPADFVAGGWPHGRLVVPAEAFRTYGLTRDQARAHLRAVRDLRQLVLDYEKYLKVKNTTQLAFSARIGVSVNRLSALRSGTAWPSWRLAAVLRSAVPAAEVLERGRTDGDLDDQ
;
A
#
# COMPACT_ATOMS: atom_id res chain seq x y z
N MET A 1 7.21 39.91 -8.83
CA MET A 1 6.64 38.78 -9.59
C MET A 1 7.18 37.52 -8.94
N SER A 2 6.37 36.82 -8.16
CA SER A 2 6.83 35.63 -7.44
C SER A 2 6.82 34.44 -8.40
N GLU A 3 7.99 33.87 -8.69
CA GLU A 3 8.10 32.55 -9.31
C GLU A 3 7.34 31.55 -8.44
N GLN A 4 6.16 31.12 -8.89
CA GLN A 4 5.57 29.88 -8.42
C GLN A 4 6.54 28.78 -8.83
N ALA A 5 7.31 28.27 -7.87
CA ALA A 5 8.13 27.09 -8.06
C ALA A 5 7.20 25.98 -8.55
N ALA A 6 7.26 25.69 -9.85
CA ALA A 6 6.48 24.64 -10.46
C ALA A 6 6.85 23.35 -9.73
N GLY A 7 5.89 22.77 -9.00
CA GLY A 7 6.07 21.47 -8.38
C GLY A 7 6.50 20.44 -9.43
N PRO A 8 7.13 19.32 -9.01
CA PRO A 8 7.67 18.33 -9.94
C PRO A 8 6.63 17.95 -11.01
N GLN A 9 6.98 18.19 -12.28
CA GLN A 9 6.14 17.82 -13.42
C GLN A 9 6.03 16.29 -13.48
N ARG A 10 4.85 15.77 -13.15
CA ARG A 10 4.55 14.34 -13.30
C ARG A 10 4.49 14.02 -14.81
N ARG A 11 5.29 13.06 -15.29
CA ARG A 11 5.30 12.66 -16.72
C ARG A 11 4.15 11.72 -17.08
N SER A 12 3.38 11.27 -16.09
CA SER A 12 2.07 10.63 -16.22
C SER A 12 1.19 10.98 -15.00
N PRO A 13 -0.15 10.76 -15.03
CA PRO A 13 -1.03 10.95 -13.87
C PRO A 13 -0.61 10.08 -12.70
N LEU A 14 0.10 9.01 -13.06
CA LEU A 14 0.42 7.87 -12.25
C LEU A 14 1.91 7.80 -11.96
N ASP A 15 2.73 8.60 -12.64
CA ASP A 15 4.14 8.78 -12.34
C ASP A 15 4.23 9.40 -10.96
N ASN A 16 4.72 8.60 -10.02
CA ASN A 16 4.75 8.97 -8.62
C ASN A 16 3.34 9.18 -8.04
N LEU A 17 2.36 8.31 -8.39
CA LEU A 17 1.38 8.00 -7.34
C LEU A 17 2.22 7.62 -6.12
N THR A 18 1.91 8.22 -4.99
CA THR A 18 2.58 8.07 -3.71
C THR A 18 1.52 7.95 -2.65
N PRO A 19 1.88 7.44 -1.47
CA PRO A 19 0.99 7.50 -0.32
C PRO A 19 0.46 8.92 0.00
N ALA A 20 1.15 9.99 -0.44
CA ALA A 20 0.70 11.37 -0.29
C ALA A 20 -0.56 11.73 -1.13
N ASP A 21 -0.90 10.94 -2.16
CA ASP A 21 -2.12 11.14 -2.96
C ASP A 21 -3.40 10.65 -2.23
N PHE A 22 -3.25 10.07 -1.02
CA PHE A 22 -4.35 9.71 -0.13
C PHE A 22 -4.63 10.87 0.83
N VAL A 23 -5.64 11.68 0.50
CA VAL A 23 -6.04 12.85 1.29
C VAL A 23 -7.16 12.49 2.27
N ALA A 24 -7.40 13.33 3.28
CA ALA A 24 -8.46 13.15 4.28
C ALA A 24 -8.39 11.78 4.99
N GLY A 25 -7.44 11.65 5.93
CA GLY A 25 -7.13 10.41 6.65
C GLY A 25 -5.72 9.88 6.39
N GLY A 26 -5.02 10.40 5.38
CA GLY A 26 -3.64 10.04 5.04
C GLY A 26 -3.50 8.60 4.57
N TRP A 27 -2.36 8.19 4.05
CA TRP A 27 -2.13 6.78 3.83
C TRP A 27 -2.10 5.99 5.16
N PRO A 28 -2.63 4.74 5.21
CA PRO A 28 -3.42 4.06 4.18
C PRO A 28 -4.93 4.34 4.28
N HIS A 29 -5.41 5.08 5.27
CA HIS A 29 -6.85 5.17 5.58
C HIS A 29 -7.64 6.17 4.74
N GLY A 30 -6.97 7.15 4.16
CA GLY A 30 -7.55 8.27 3.45
C GLY A 30 -8.13 7.93 2.09
N ARG A 31 -8.75 8.92 1.47
CA ARG A 31 -9.34 8.83 0.14
C ARG A 31 -8.27 9.09 -0.92
N LEU A 32 -8.08 8.13 -1.81
CA LEU A 32 -7.27 8.32 -3.01
C LEU A 32 -7.91 9.41 -3.90
N VAL A 33 -7.17 10.47 -4.18
CA VAL A 33 -7.58 11.48 -5.15
C VAL A 33 -6.77 11.28 -6.42
N VAL A 34 -7.47 10.95 -7.52
CA VAL A 34 -6.84 10.90 -8.85
C VAL A 34 -7.59 11.84 -9.78
N PRO A 35 -6.92 12.84 -10.38
CA PRO A 35 -7.57 13.77 -11.29
C PRO A 35 -8.07 13.04 -12.55
N ALA A 36 -9.37 13.16 -12.86
CA ALA A 36 -9.99 12.49 -14.01
C ALA A 36 -9.40 12.92 -15.36
N GLU A 37 -8.95 14.18 -15.44
CA GLU A 37 -8.32 14.75 -16.64
C GLU A 37 -6.94 14.18 -16.89
N ALA A 38 -6.23 13.80 -15.82
CA ALA A 38 -4.87 13.33 -15.95
C ALA A 38 -4.83 12.06 -16.81
N PHE A 39 -5.70 11.06 -16.63
CA PHE A 39 -5.68 9.86 -17.48
C PHE A 39 -5.77 10.10 -18.99
N ARG A 40 -6.52 11.12 -19.43
CA ARG A 40 -6.70 11.46 -20.84
C ARG A 40 -5.44 12.10 -21.44
N THR A 41 -4.75 12.93 -20.66
CA THR A 41 -3.57 13.68 -21.11
C THR A 41 -2.36 12.80 -21.45
N TYR A 42 -2.26 11.60 -20.88
CA TYR A 42 -1.08 10.73 -21.05
C TYR A 42 -1.34 9.46 -21.87
N GLY A 43 -2.43 9.45 -22.65
CA GLY A 43 -2.68 8.40 -23.64
C GLY A 43 -2.94 7.01 -23.05
N LEU A 44 -3.20 6.90 -21.74
CA LEU A 44 -3.60 5.64 -21.13
C LEU A 44 -5.00 5.28 -21.61
N THR A 45 -5.17 4.04 -22.03
CA THR A 45 -6.51 3.49 -22.23
C THR A 45 -7.26 3.45 -20.90
N ARG A 46 -8.60 3.46 -20.98
CA ARG A 46 -9.45 3.37 -19.80
C ARG A 46 -9.17 2.12 -18.96
N ASP A 47 -8.82 1.01 -19.61
CA ASP A 47 -8.56 -0.26 -18.91
C ASP A 47 -7.18 -0.30 -18.24
N GLN A 48 -6.15 0.30 -18.84
CA GLN A 48 -4.86 0.49 -18.18
C GLN A 48 -4.99 1.37 -16.92
N ALA A 49 -5.73 2.49 -17.04
CA ALA A 49 -6.03 3.35 -15.90
C ALA A 49 -6.74 2.59 -14.77
N ARG A 50 -7.73 1.76 -15.12
CA ARG A 50 -8.45 0.91 -14.14
C ARG A 50 -7.53 -0.13 -13.50
N ALA A 51 -6.70 -0.82 -14.27
CA ALA A 51 -5.79 -1.85 -13.76
C ALA A 51 -4.79 -1.27 -12.76
N HIS A 52 -4.21 -0.10 -13.05
CA HIS A 52 -3.30 0.57 -12.11
C HIS A 52 -3.99 1.11 -10.86
N LEU A 53 -5.18 1.72 -10.99
CA LEU A 53 -5.96 2.13 -9.82
C LEU A 53 -6.33 0.94 -8.93
N ARG A 54 -6.59 -0.23 -9.52
CA ARG A 54 -6.80 -1.47 -8.76
C ARG A 54 -5.53 -1.87 -8.00
N ALA A 55 -4.37 -1.93 -8.66
CA ALA A 55 -3.11 -2.25 -7.99
C ALA A 55 -2.80 -1.33 -6.80
N VAL A 56 -3.05 -0.02 -6.92
CA VAL A 56 -2.90 0.96 -5.83
C VAL A 56 -3.85 0.68 -4.67
N ARG A 57 -5.10 0.31 -4.97
CA ARG A 57 -6.10 -0.08 -3.96
C ARG A 57 -5.77 -1.41 -3.31
N ASP A 58 -5.30 -2.39 -4.07
CA ASP A 58 -4.90 -3.70 -3.57
C ASP A 58 -3.72 -3.57 -2.61
N LEU A 59 -2.80 -2.67 -2.92
CA LEU A 59 -1.66 -2.39 -2.04
C LEU A 59 -2.07 -1.63 -0.78
N ARG A 60 -3.01 -0.66 -0.90
CA ARG A 60 -3.64 -0.06 0.29
C ARG A 60 -4.27 -1.14 1.16
N GLN A 61 -5.04 -2.05 0.56
CA GLN A 61 -5.71 -3.12 1.28
C GLN A 61 -4.71 -4.03 1.98
N LEU A 62 -3.59 -4.36 1.33
CA LEU A 62 -2.51 -5.13 1.95
C LEU A 62 -1.94 -4.46 3.19
N VAL A 63 -1.77 -3.13 3.20
CA VAL A 63 -1.31 -2.41 4.41
C VAL A 63 -2.36 -2.46 5.51
N LEU A 64 -3.64 -2.28 5.19
CA LEU A 64 -4.73 -2.38 6.17
C LEU A 64 -4.83 -3.80 6.76
N ASP A 65 -4.70 -4.83 5.93
CA ASP A 65 -4.67 -6.23 6.35
C ASP A 65 -3.48 -6.48 7.29
N TYR A 66 -2.31 -5.92 6.97
CA TYR A 66 -1.11 -6.03 7.77
C TYR A 66 -1.28 -5.36 9.15
N GLU A 67 -1.84 -4.15 9.21
CA GLU A 67 -2.13 -3.47 10.48
C GLU A 67 -3.13 -4.27 11.33
N LYS A 68 -4.17 -4.82 10.69
CA LYS A 68 -5.15 -5.68 11.36
C LYS A 68 -4.50 -6.96 11.87
N TYR A 69 -3.63 -7.59 11.09
CA TYR A 69 -2.90 -8.79 11.47
C TYR A 69 -2.06 -8.58 12.73
N LEU A 70 -1.26 -7.52 12.78
CA LEU A 70 -0.46 -7.19 13.96
C LEU A 70 -1.32 -7.06 15.22
N LYS A 71 -2.47 -6.40 15.09
CA LYS A 71 -3.43 -6.21 16.17
C LYS A 71 -4.08 -7.54 16.61
N VAL A 72 -4.57 -8.34 15.68
CA VAL A 72 -5.27 -9.61 15.96
C VAL A 72 -4.31 -10.64 16.58
N LYS A 73 -3.09 -10.75 16.06
CA LYS A 73 -2.07 -11.67 16.59
C LYS A 73 -1.33 -11.14 17.80
N ASN A 74 -1.66 -9.92 18.26
CA ASN A 74 -0.97 -9.25 19.36
C ASN A 74 0.57 -9.29 19.21
N THR A 75 1.06 -9.04 18.00
CA THR A 75 2.49 -9.12 17.67
C THR A 75 3.04 -7.76 17.23
N THR A 76 4.32 -7.54 17.48
CA THR A 76 4.99 -6.31 17.09
C THR A 76 5.46 -6.38 15.64
N GLN A 77 5.58 -5.22 15.00
CA GLN A 77 6.19 -5.13 13.66
C GLN A 77 7.62 -5.70 13.65
N LEU A 78 8.38 -5.52 14.73
CA LEU A 78 9.74 -6.07 14.83
C LEU A 78 9.73 -7.60 14.80
N ALA A 79 8.90 -8.24 15.64
CA ALA A 79 8.77 -9.69 15.69
C ALA A 79 8.27 -10.26 14.35
N PHE A 80 7.25 -9.63 13.76
CA PHE A 80 6.75 -10.01 12.44
C PHE A 80 7.83 -9.89 11.36
N SER A 81 8.60 -8.79 11.37
CA SER A 81 9.66 -8.54 10.40
C SER A 81 10.76 -9.61 10.44
N ALA A 82 11.13 -10.07 11.64
CA ALA A 82 12.08 -11.15 11.84
C ALA A 82 11.52 -12.47 11.28
N ARG A 83 10.26 -12.78 11.57
CA ARG A 83 9.59 -14.00 11.09
C ARG A 83 9.56 -14.13 9.57
N ILE A 84 9.30 -13.03 8.86
CA ILE A 84 9.20 -13.04 7.40
C ILE A 84 10.51 -12.70 6.67
N GLY A 85 11.61 -12.46 7.41
CA GLY A 85 12.91 -12.11 6.83
C GLY A 85 12.93 -10.78 6.09
N VAL A 86 12.19 -9.77 6.56
CA VAL A 86 12.10 -8.43 5.94
C VAL A 86 12.61 -7.37 6.90
N SER A 87 13.28 -6.34 6.35
CA SER A 87 13.71 -5.18 7.14
C SER A 87 12.52 -4.45 7.78
N VAL A 88 12.60 -4.23 9.09
CA VAL A 88 11.63 -3.42 9.86
C VAL A 88 11.45 -2.02 9.27
N ASN A 89 12.53 -1.41 8.73
CA ASN A 89 12.48 -0.08 8.11
C ASN A 89 11.64 -0.07 6.83
N ARG A 90 11.66 -1.16 6.06
CA ARG A 90 10.82 -1.29 4.86
C ARG A 90 9.35 -1.41 5.23
N LEU A 91 9.04 -2.16 6.30
CA LEU A 91 7.68 -2.24 6.82
C LEU A 91 7.21 -0.90 7.39
N SER A 92 8.08 -0.17 8.09
CA SER A 92 7.79 1.18 8.59
C SER A 92 7.51 2.13 7.44
N ALA A 93 8.38 2.19 6.43
CA ALA A 93 8.22 3.07 5.28
C ALA A 93 6.94 2.78 4.48
N LEU A 94 6.57 1.49 4.36
CA LEU A 94 5.30 1.09 3.76
C LEU A 94 4.10 1.56 4.61
N ARG A 95 4.15 1.35 5.93
CA ARG A 95 3.03 1.67 6.83
C ARG A 95 2.83 3.18 7.00
N SER A 96 3.93 3.93 7.09
CA SER A 96 3.91 5.40 7.17
C SER A 96 3.64 6.08 5.82
N GLY A 97 3.66 5.33 4.72
CA GLY A 97 3.50 5.88 3.39
C GLY A 97 4.70 6.73 2.93
N THR A 98 5.88 6.51 3.50
CA THR A 98 7.09 7.25 3.08
C THR A 98 7.61 6.75 1.73
N ALA A 99 7.37 5.49 1.40
CA ALA A 99 7.73 4.92 0.10
C ALA A 99 6.80 3.77 -0.29
N TRP A 100 6.59 3.58 -1.59
CA TRP A 100 5.99 2.35 -2.09
C TRP A 100 6.93 1.16 -1.89
N PRO A 101 6.38 -0.04 -1.66
CA PRO A 101 7.17 -1.25 -1.58
C PRO A 101 7.59 -1.69 -2.98
N SER A 102 8.65 -2.49 -3.03
CA SER A 102 8.94 -3.28 -4.22
C SER A 102 7.89 -4.38 -4.41
N TRP A 103 7.72 -4.87 -5.64
CA TRP A 103 6.83 -6.00 -5.93
C TRP A 103 7.15 -7.22 -5.05
N ARG A 104 8.45 -7.46 -4.79
CA ARG A 104 8.91 -8.57 -3.95
C ARG A 104 8.43 -8.41 -2.51
N LEU A 105 8.49 -7.20 -1.95
CA LEU A 105 7.98 -6.94 -0.60
C LEU A 105 6.46 -7.11 -0.55
N ALA A 106 5.73 -6.60 -1.55
CA ALA A 106 4.28 -6.78 -1.62
C ALA A 106 3.89 -8.27 -1.69
N ALA A 107 4.61 -9.08 -2.48
CA ALA A 107 4.38 -10.51 -2.59
C ALA A 107 4.63 -11.26 -1.26
N VAL A 108 5.76 -11.00 -0.60
CA VAL A 108 6.09 -11.61 0.71
C VAL A 108 5.04 -11.24 1.77
N LEU A 109 4.63 -9.98 1.81
CA LEU A 109 3.59 -9.55 2.75
C LEU A 109 2.26 -10.22 2.45
N ARG A 110 1.84 -10.29 1.19
CA ARG A 110 0.56 -10.92 0.83
C ARG A 110 0.54 -12.41 1.17
N SER A 111 1.67 -13.11 1.05
CA SER A 111 1.77 -14.52 1.45
C SER A 111 1.77 -14.74 2.97
N ALA A 112 2.23 -13.76 3.75
CA ALA A 112 2.36 -13.89 5.21
C ALA A 112 1.21 -13.27 6.00
N VAL A 113 0.42 -12.41 5.36
CA VAL A 113 -0.70 -11.67 5.97
C VAL A 113 -1.98 -12.19 5.32
N PRO A 114 -2.93 -12.77 6.07
CA PRO A 114 -4.27 -13.10 5.57
C PRO A 114 -5.08 -11.83 5.27
N ALA A 115 -6.09 -11.92 4.40
CA ALA A 115 -6.99 -10.79 4.16
C ALA A 115 -7.74 -10.42 5.45
N ALA A 116 -8.05 -9.12 5.67
CA ALA A 116 -8.76 -8.70 6.88
C ALA A 116 -10.10 -9.44 7.06
N GLU A 117 -10.81 -9.73 5.97
CA GLU A 117 -12.05 -10.51 5.98
C GLU A 117 -11.86 -11.94 6.53
N VAL A 118 -10.69 -12.52 6.28
CA VAL A 118 -10.30 -13.85 6.77
C VAL A 118 -9.95 -13.77 8.26
N LEU A 119 -9.24 -12.71 8.67
CA LEU A 119 -8.93 -12.42 10.08
C LEU A 119 -10.19 -12.18 10.92
N GLU A 120 -11.19 -11.48 10.38
CA GLU A 120 -12.45 -11.19 11.07
C GLU A 120 -13.33 -12.42 11.26
N ARG A 121 -13.18 -13.43 10.41
CA ARG A 121 -13.87 -14.72 10.53
C ARG A 121 -13.15 -15.70 11.47
N GLY A 122 -12.03 -15.30 12.09
CA GLY A 122 -11.25 -16.14 12.99
C GLY A 122 -10.56 -17.34 12.33
N ARG A 123 -10.52 -17.39 10.99
CA ARG A 123 -9.86 -18.47 10.24
C ARG A 123 -8.47 -17.99 9.86
N THR A 124 -7.46 -18.22 10.70
CA THR A 124 -6.07 -18.04 10.27
C THR A 124 -5.62 -19.32 9.60
N ASP A 125 -6.13 -19.57 8.38
CA ASP A 125 -5.67 -20.70 7.57
C ASP A 125 -4.19 -20.45 7.22
N GLY A 126 -3.30 -21.33 7.70
CA GLY A 126 -1.90 -21.38 7.28
C GLY A 126 -0.84 -20.87 8.28
N ASP A 127 -1.17 -20.62 9.55
CA ASP A 127 -0.10 -20.64 10.55
C ASP A 127 0.39 -22.10 10.65
N LEU A 128 1.61 -22.36 10.20
CA LEU A 128 2.33 -23.54 10.66
C LEU A 128 2.48 -23.36 12.17
N ASP A 129 1.99 -24.33 12.94
CA ASP A 129 2.25 -24.37 14.37
C ASP A 129 3.76 -24.25 14.57
N ASP A 130 4.19 -23.18 15.25
CA ASP A 130 5.56 -23.06 15.75
C ASP A 130 5.74 -24.12 16.85
N GLN A 131 6.02 -25.37 16.44
CA GLN A 131 6.55 -26.45 17.29
C GLN A 131 8.05 -26.63 17.03
#